data_AF-A0A2U1KZF5-F1
#
_entry.id   AF-A0A2U1KZF5-F1
#
_cell.length_a   1.000
_cell.length_b   1.000
_cell.length_c   1.000
_cell.angle_alpha   90.00
_cell.angle_beta   90.00
_cell.angle_gamma   90.00
#
_symmetry.space_group_name_H-M   'P 1'
#
loop_
_entity.id
_entity.type
_entity.pdbx_description
1 polymer ?
#
loop_
_entity_poly.entity_id
_entity_poly.type
_entity_poly.pdbx_seq_one_letter_code
_entity_poly.pdbx_strand_id
1 'polypeptide(L)'
;MVWRASRDRLATRVNLDSRNIDLHSILCPVCDSDTESLEHLMVYCTWSNAIWIKVFQWWGFCLPQHTGGNAFLSIIDFFQNLNPRTKASFKPLQLRCFEAVLFTSAWVMCRSRNRKVFTDKSQSSGLQGD
;
A
#
# COMPACT_ATOMS: atom_id res chain seq x y z
N MET A 1 4.91 -8.82 5.89
CA MET A 1 5.07 -8.04 4.63
C MET A 1 6.04 -6.88 4.77
N VAL A 2 6.10 -6.20 5.92
CA VAL A 2 7.05 -5.09 6.15
C VAL A 2 8.47 -5.47 5.75
N TRP A 3 8.93 -6.68 6.09
CA TRP A 3 10.24 -7.19 5.66
C TRP A 3 10.41 -7.44 4.15
N ARG A 4 9.32 -7.77 3.43
CA ARG A 4 9.36 -7.92 1.96
C ARG A 4 9.31 -6.54 1.28
N ALA A 5 8.56 -5.60 1.85
CA ALA A 5 8.45 -4.22 1.40
C ALA A 5 9.77 -3.47 1.62
N SER A 6 10.40 -3.62 2.78
CA SER A 6 11.67 -2.96 3.13
C SER A 6 12.89 -3.46 2.36
N ARG A 7 12.73 -4.49 1.52
CA ARG A 7 13.81 -5.07 0.70
C ARG A 7 13.55 -4.95 -0.80
N ASP A 8 12.57 -4.15 -1.22
CA ASP A 8 12.10 -4.11 -2.61
C ASP A 8 11.82 -5.51 -3.20
N ARG A 9 11.38 -6.42 -2.34
CA ARG A 9 11.01 -7.80 -2.71
C ARG A 9 9.52 -7.94 -2.97
N LEU A 10 8.76 -6.85 -2.92
CA LEU A 10 7.46 -6.85 -3.58
C LEU A 10 7.71 -6.81 -5.10
N ALA A 11 7.11 -7.76 -5.80
CA ALA A 11 7.08 -7.83 -7.26
C ALA A 11 6.16 -6.72 -7.80
N THR A 12 6.54 -5.47 -7.60
CA THR A 12 5.94 -4.32 -8.28
C THR A 12 6.42 -4.33 -9.73
N ARG A 13 5.63 -3.76 -10.66
CA ARG A 13 6.01 -3.74 -12.08
C ARG A 13 7.38 -3.10 -12.32
N VAL A 14 7.72 -2.01 -11.61
CA VAL A 14 9.06 -1.39 -11.67
C VAL A 14 10.18 -2.35 -11.23
N ASN A 15 9.96 -3.13 -10.17
CA ASN A 15 10.97 -4.06 -9.66
C ASN A 15 11.13 -5.30 -10.54
N LEU A 16 10.11 -5.63 -11.34
CA LEU A 16 10.15 -6.72 -12.31
C LEU A 16 10.81 -6.25 -13.62
N ASP A 17 10.45 -5.07 -14.10
CA ASP A 17 11.04 -4.43 -15.28
C ASP A 17 12.54 -4.21 -15.11
N SER A 18 12.99 -3.71 -13.96
CA SER A 18 14.43 -3.59 -13.64
C SER A 18 15.18 -4.92 -13.58
N ARG A 19 14.47 -6.06 -13.55
CA ARG A 19 15.03 -7.42 -13.63
C ARG A 19 14.87 -8.04 -15.02
N ASN A 20 14.53 -7.22 -16.04
CA ASN A 20 14.28 -7.63 -17.42
C ASN A 20 13.18 -8.70 -17.56
N ILE A 21 12.17 -8.66 -16.69
CA ILE A 21 10.99 -9.50 -16.83
C ILE A 21 10.01 -8.77 -17.74
N ASP A 22 9.67 -9.38 -18.87
CA ASP A 22 8.73 -8.81 -19.84
C ASP A 22 7.34 -8.62 -19.22
N LEU A 23 6.84 -7.39 -19.31
CA LEU A 23 5.56 -6.96 -18.78
C LEU A 23 4.81 -6.19 -19.86
N HIS A 24 3.53 -6.50 -20.01
CA HIS A 24 2.67 -5.80 -20.98
C HIS A 24 2.52 -4.28 -20.68
N SER A 25 2.72 -3.87 -19.43
CA SER A 25 2.69 -2.48 -19.00
C SER A 25 3.37 -2.34 -17.64
N ILE A 26 3.95 -1.19 -17.32
CA ILE A 26 4.50 -0.86 -15.99
C ILE A 26 3.51 -0.13 -15.08
N LEU A 27 2.32 0.17 -15.58
CA LEU A 27 1.28 0.89 -14.83
C LEU A 27 0.80 0.07 -13.63
N CYS A 28 0.34 0.78 -12.60
CA CYS A 28 -0.27 0.23 -11.42
C CYS A 28 -1.56 -0.52 -11.81
N PRO A 29 -1.66 -1.84 -11.57
CA PRO A 29 -2.85 -2.61 -11.94
C PRO A 29 -4.10 -2.18 -11.15
N VAL A 30 -3.94 -1.38 -10.10
CA VAL A 30 -5.06 -0.91 -9.28
C VAL A 30 -5.71 0.34 -9.89
N CYS A 31 -4.93 1.37 -10.20
CA CYS A 31 -5.44 2.65 -10.70
C CYS A 31 -5.22 2.89 -12.21
N ASP A 32 -4.34 2.11 -12.85
CA ASP A 32 -4.00 2.18 -14.27
C ASP A 32 -3.54 3.58 -14.76
N SER A 33 -3.09 4.44 -13.85
CA SER A 33 -2.77 5.84 -14.15
C SER A 33 -1.28 6.18 -13.99
N ASP A 34 -0.62 5.57 -13.01
CA ASP A 34 0.80 5.80 -12.72
C ASP A 34 1.57 4.48 -12.65
N THR A 35 2.89 4.56 -12.75
CA THR A 35 3.80 3.42 -12.65
C THR A 35 3.72 2.70 -11.28
N GLU A 36 3.70 1.36 -11.29
CA GLU A 36 3.64 0.56 -10.06
C GLU A 36 4.99 0.55 -9.31
N SER A 37 5.19 1.50 -8.40
CA SER A 37 6.20 1.41 -7.34
C SER A 37 5.58 0.95 -6.01
N LEU A 38 6.41 0.59 -5.03
CA LEU A 38 5.91 0.25 -3.69
C LEU A 38 5.23 1.46 -3.04
N GLU A 39 5.83 2.64 -3.14
CA GLU A 39 5.26 3.87 -2.57
C GLU A 39 3.98 4.28 -3.27
N HIS A 40 3.93 4.14 -4.60
CA HIS A 40 2.68 4.38 -5.32
C HIS A 40 1.61 3.40 -4.88
N LEU A 41 1.88 2.10 -4.93
CA LEU A 41 0.90 1.08 -4.52
C LEU A 41 0.43 1.28 -3.08
N MET A 42 1.32 1.66 -2.16
CA MET A 42 1.00 1.74 -0.75
C MET A 42 0.45 3.11 -0.33
N VAL A 43 0.76 4.21 -1.00
CA VAL A 43 0.43 5.57 -0.51
C VAL A 43 -0.13 6.48 -1.60
N TYR A 44 0.52 6.59 -2.77
CA TYR A 44 0.15 7.61 -3.77
C TYR A 44 -0.97 7.19 -4.72
N CYS A 45 -1.19 5.89 -4.89
CA CYS A 45 -2.31 5.37 -5.65
C CYS A 45 -3.59 5.98 -5.08
N THR A 46 -4.40 6.60 -5.94
CA THR A 46 -5.65 7.27 -5.55
C THR A 46 -6.54 6.38 -4.67
N TRP A 47 -6.57 5.09 -4.99
CA TRP A 47 -7.23 4.06 -4.19
C TRP A 47 -6.63 3.89 -2.79
N SER A 48 -5.31 3.71 -2.69
CA SER A 48 -4.61 3.53 -1.41
C SER A 48 -4.68 4.78 -0.55
N ASN A 49 -4.52 5.95 -1.17
CA ASN A 49 -4.63 7.25 -0.52
C ASN A 49 -6.01 7.44 0.12
N ALA A 50 -7.09 7.14 -0.62
CA ALA A 50 -8.45 7.23 -0.11
C ALA A 50 -8.70 6.30 1.09
N ILE A 51 -8.09 5.10 1.11
CA ILE A 51 -8.18 4.20 2.26
C ILE A 51 -7.46 4.81 3.46
N TRP A 52 -6.24 5.33 3.29
CA TRP A 52 -5.51 5.94 4.40
C TRP A 52 -6.23 7.16 4.98
N ILE A 53 -6.78 8.03 4.12
CA ILE A 53 -7.59 9.16 4.58
C ILE A 53 -8.72 8.67 5.50
N LYS A 54 -9.47 7.64 5.08
CA LYS A 54 -10.56 7.08 5.90
C LYS A 54 -10.07 6.45 7.19
N VAL A 55 -9.00 5.65 7.12
CA VAL A 55 -8.40 5.00 8.30
C VAL A 55 -7.97 6.03 9.35
N PHE A 56 -7.29 7.10 8.94
CA PHE A 56 -6.85 8.15 9.86
C PHE A 56 -8.02 8.97 10.40
N GLN A 57 -9.01 9.30 9.55
CA GLN A 57 -10.22 10.01 9.96
C GLN A 57 -11.04 9.23 11.00
N TRP A 58 -11.15 7.91 10.89
CA TRP A 58 -11.83 7.07 11.90
C TRP A 58 -11.20 7.16 13.29
N TRP A 59 -9.93 7.54 13.35
CA TRP A 59 -9.15 7.69 14.58
C TRP A 59 -8.97 9.14 15.00
N GLY A 60 -9.60 10.10 14.32
CA GLY A 60 -9.50 11.52 14.63
C GLY A 60 -8.17 12.15 14.24
N PHE A 61 -7.45 11.57 13.27
CA PHE A 61 -6.18 12.06 12.77
C PHE A 61 -6.27 12.52 11.33
N CYS A 62 -5.39 13.45 10.96
CA CYS A 62 -5.09 13.72 9.55
C CYS A 62 -4.05 12.72 9.05
N LEU A 63 -4.13 12.34 7.78
CA LEU A 63 -3.09 11.55 7.12
C LEU A 63 -1.76 12.33 7.22
N PRO A 64 -0.68 11.77 7.79
CA PRO A 64 0.61 12.42 7.86
C PRO A 64 1.10 12.80 6.47
N GLN A 65 1.53 14.05 6.33
CA GLN A 65 2.28 14.47 5.16
C GLN A 65 3.69 13.87 5.27
N HIS A 66 4.19 13.32 4.16
CA HIS A 66 5.59 12.92 4.06
C HIS A 66 6.32 14.02 3.29
N THR A 67 7.51 14.40 3.76
CA THR A 67 8.32 15.47 3.14
C THR A 67 9.69 14.94 2.70
N GLY A 68 9.78 13.64 2.42
CA GLY A 68 11.00 12.94 2.01
C GLY A 68 11.06 11.51 2.57
N GLY A 69 11.90 10.67 1.98
CA GLY A 69 12.03 9.26 2.37
C GLY A 69 10.81 8.42 2.00
N ASN A 70 10.68 7.25 2.63
CA ASN A 70 9.64 6.28 2.28
C ASN A 70 8.27 6.67 2.86
N ALA A 71 7.34 7.08 1.98
CA ALA A 71 6.02 7.57 2.40
C ALA A 71 5.20 6.53 3.19
N PHE A 72 5.39 5.23 2.93
CA PHE A 72 4.71 4.18 3.68
C PHE A 72 5.28 4.05 5.10
N LEU A 73 6.59 4.24 5.29
CA LEU A 73 7.18 4.29 6.63
C LEU A 73 6.64 5.48 7.42
N SER A 74 6.42 6.64 6.80
CA SER A 74 5.82 7.80 7.49
C SER A 74 4.45 7.51 8.11
N ILE A 75 3.64 6.65 7.51
CA ILE A 75 2.35 6.20 8.07
C ILE A 75 2.55 5.37 9.35
N ILE A 76 3.55 4.49 9.36
CA ILE A 76 3.86 3.64 10.52
C ILE A 76 4.53 4.46 11.62
N ASP A 77 5.48 5.31 11.25
CA ASP A 77 6.22 6.18 12.16
C ASP A 77 5.28 7.18 12.85
N PHE A 78 4.22 7.64 12.18
CA PHE A 78 3.20 8.47 12.80
C PHE A 78 2.61 7.82 14.06
N PHE A 79 2.25 6.54 13.99
CA PHE A 79 1.69 5.82 15.14
C PHE A 79 2.70 5.69 16.28
N GLN A 80 3.95 5.32 15.93
CA GLN A 80 5.02 5.14 16.91
C GLN A 80 5.37 6.46 17.61
N ASN A 81 5.36 7.56 16.87
CA ASN A 81 5.72 8.91 17.34
C ASN A 81 4.51 9.75 17.77
N LEU A 82 3.33 9.15 17.97
CA LEU A 82 2.20 9.85 18.59
C LEU A 82 2.64 10.49 19.91
N ASN A 83 2.33 11.77 20.07
CA ASN A 83 2.72 12.51 21.27
C ASN A 83 2.11 11.86 22.54
N PRO A 84 2.79 11.93 23.70
CA PRO A 84 2.33 11.24 24.92
C PRO A 84 0.92 11.65 25.37
N ARG A 85 0.56 12.92 25.22
CA ARG A 85 -0.78 13.43 25.58
C ARG A 85 -1.88 12.79 24.74
N THR A 86 -1.64 12.63 23.44
CA THR A 86 -2.55 11.97 22.52
C THR A 86 -2.65 10.49 22.83
N LYS A 87 -1.52 9.79 23.03
CA LYS A 87 -1.52 8.38 23.45
C LYS A 87 -2.33 8.17 24.73
N ALA A 88 -2.20 9.06 25.72
CA ALA A 88 -2.94 8.99 26.98
C ALA A 88 -4.46 9.18 26.81
N SER A 89 -4.92 9.79 25.72
CA SER A 89 -6.34 9.96 25.42
C SER A 89 -7.00 8.66 24.90
N PHE A 90 -6.20 7.64 24.55
CA PHE A 90 -6.69 6.35 24.09
C PHE A 90 -6.45 5.24 25.12
N LYS A 91 -7.34 4.26 25.16
CA LYS A 91 -7.12 3.02 25.90
C LYS A 91 -5.98 2.22 25.25
N PRO A 92 -5.20 1.43 26.02
CA PRO A 92 -4.14 0.57 25.45
C PRO A 92 -4.66 -0.36 24.34
N LEU A 93 -5.87 -0.90 24.49
CA LEU A 93 -6.51 -1.73 23.45
C LEU A 93 -6.78 -0.94 22.17
N GLN A 94 -7.22 0.32 22.28
CA GLN A 94 -7.48 1.17 21.12
C GLN A 94 -6.18 1.40 20.33
N LEU A 95 -5.07 1.74 20.99
CA LEU A 95 -3.78 1.90 20.30
C LEU A 95 -3.35 0.63 19.56
N ARG A 96 -3.54 -0.56 20.17
CA ARG A 96 -3.26 -1.84 19.52
C ARG A 96 -4.20 -2.12 18.34
N CYS A 97 -5.48 -1.77 18.45
CA CYS A 97 -6.43 -1.87 17.33
C CYS A 97 -6.03 -0.94 16.18
N PHE A 98 -5.59 0.29 16.48
CA PHE A 98 -5.15 1.22 15.45
C PHE A 98 -3.93 0.68 14.70
N GLU A 99 -2.90 0.23 15.44
CA GLU A 99 -1.72 -0.42 14.86
C GLU A 99 -2.09 -1.62 13.98
N ALA A 100 -3.00 -2.48 14.47
CA ALA A 100 -3.48 -3.62 13.71
C ALA A 100 -4.20 -3.20 12.42
N VAL A 101 -5.02 -2.14 12.46
CA VAL A 101 -5.70 -1.57 11.29
C VAL A 101 -4.71 -1.03 10.28
N LEU A 102 -3.63 -0.36 10.70
CA LEU A 102 -2.57 0.10 9.79
C LEU A 102 -1.93 -1.09 9.04
N PHE A 103 -1.50 -2.12 9.77
CA PHE A 103 -0.85 -3.28 9.15
C PHE A 103 -1.80 -4.14 8.30
N THR A 104 -3.06 -4.29 8.73
CA THR A 104 -4.05 -5.03 7.94
C THR A 104 -4.50 -4.27 6.70
N SER A 105 -4.64 -2.93 6.76
CA SER A 105 -4.94 -2.12 5.58
C SER A 105 -3.84 -2.27 4.52
N ALA A 106 -2.58 -2.16 4.95
CA ALA A 106 -1.43 -2.42 4.09
C ALA A 106 -1.45 -3.83 3.47
N TRP A 107 -1.87 -4.84 4.25
CA TRP A 107 -2.00 -6.22 3.76
C TRP A 107 -3.07 -6.38 2.72
N VAL A 108 -4.26 -5.84 2.99
CA VAL A 108 -5.39 -5.88 2.07
C VAL A 108 -5.04 -5.16 0.78
N MET A 109 -4.31 -4.04 0.84
CA MET A 109 -3.79 -3.34 -0.34
C MET A 109 -2.94 -4.24 -1.23
N CYS A 110 -1.89 -4.83 -0.67
CA CYS A 110 -1.02 -5.76 -1.38
C CYS A 110 -1.78 -6.99 -1.90
N ARG A 111 -2.71 -7.54 -1.11
CA ARG A 111 -3.50 -8.72 -1.49
C ARG A 111 -4.45 -8.41 -2.64
N SER A 112 -5.12 -7.26 -2.61
CA SER A 112 -6.02 -6.78 -3.66
C SER A 112 -5.26 -6.63 -4.98
N ARG A 113 -4.08 -6.00 -4.92
CA ARG A 113 -3.19 -5.89 -6.09
C ARG A 113 -2.82 -7.26 -6.65
N ASN A 114 -2.36 -8.17 -5.80
CA ASN A 114 -1.99 -9.52 -6.25
C ASN A 114 -3.17 -10.22 -6.91
N ARG A 115 -4.38 -10.11 -6.33
CA ARG A 115 -5.60 -10.67 -6.93
C ARG A 115 -5.82 -10.13 -8.35
N LYS A 116 -5.75 -8.81 -8.57
CA LYS A 116 -5.88 -8.24 -9.92
C LYS A 116 -4.86 -8.82 -10.90
N VAL A 117 -3.57 -8.83 -10.53
CA VAL A 117 -2.48 -9.33 -11.39
C VAL A 117 -2.66 -10.81 -11.78
N PHE A 118 -3.19 -11.64 -10.87
CA PHE A 118 -3.38 -13.08 -11.13
C PHE A 118 -4.75 -13.42 -11.73
N THR A 119 -5.77 -12.57 -11.55
CA THR A 119 -7.09 -12.76 -12.19
C THR A 119 -7.08 -12.33 -13.65
N ASP A 120 -6.42 -11.23 -14.02
CA ASP A 120 -6.36 -10.79 -15.43
C ASP A 120 -5.64 -11.79 -16.35
N LYS A 121 -4.69 -12.57 -15.81
CA LYS A 121 -4.03 -13.66 -16.55
C LYS A 121 -4.96 -14.79 -16.98
N SER A 122 -6.15 -14.90 -16.38
CA SER A 122 -7.10 -15.97 -16.72
C SER A 122 -8.03 -15.62 -17.90
N GLN A 123 -8.01 -14.38 -18.39
CA GLN A 123 -8.84 -13.96 -19.53
C GLN A 123 -8.04 -13.76 -20.83
N SER A 124 -6.73 -13.50 -20.75
CA SER A 124 -5.88 -13.30 -21.94
C SER A 124 -5.45 -14.59 -22.65
N SER A 125 -5.79 -15.77 -22.12
CA SER A 125 -5.53 -17.06 -22.77
C SER A 125 -6.69 -17.55 -23.68
N GLY A 126 -7.76 -16.77 -23.84
CA GLY A 126 -8.98 -17.18 -24.55
C GLY A 126 -9.27 -16.47 -25.88
N LEU A 127 -8.38 -15.63 -26.39
CA LEU A 127 -8.61 -14.84 -27.62
C LEU A 127 -7.47 -14.99 -28.64
N GLN A 128 -7.04 -16.22 -28.89
CA GLN A 128 -6.23 -16.52 -30.07
C GLN A 128 -6.69 -17.85 -30.68
N GLY A 129 -7.71 -17.74 -31.54
CA GLY A 129 -8.34 -18.84 -32.23
C GLY A 129 -9.48 -18.32 -33.09
N ASP A 130 -9.12 -17.56 -34.12
CA ASP A 130 -9.87 -17.40 -35.39
C ASP A 130 -8.85 -17.36 -36.53
#